data_AF-A0A7D9IXG8-F1
#
_entry.id   AF-A0A7D9IXG8-F1
#
_cell.length_a   1.000
_cell.length_b   1.000
_cell.length_c   1.000
_cell.angle_alpha   90.00
_cell.angle_beta   90.00
_cell.angle_gamma   90.00
#
_symmetry.space_group_name_H-M   'P 1'
#
loop_
_entity.id
_entity.type
_entity.pdbx_description
1 polymer ?
#
loop_
_entity_poly.entity_id
_entity_poly.type
_entity_poly.pdbx_seq_one_letter_code
_entity_poly.pdbx_strand_id
1 'polypeptide(L)'
;MAIGRTVFNWATALNDSLRDRFVCGLYNESIQKRLLVETSLTFEKALKLAVAMETAMKDSLELRGKAKTIPPVNSIREVPMQHKCYRCGKEGHEPQECYFKDQYCRNCGKKGHIKRV
;
A
#
# COMPACT_ATOMS: atom_id res chain seq x y z
N MET A 1 53.98 -21.68 32.39
CA MET A 1 52.80 -20.91 32.84
C MET A 1 52.81 -19.55 32.15
N ALA A 2 52.15 -19.40 31.00
CA ALA A 2 51.96 -18.10 30.37
C ALA A 2 50.68 -17.48 30.92
N ILE A 3 50.81 -16.42 31.72
CA ILE A 3 49.67 -15.63 32.20
C ILE A 3 49.06 -14.88 31.01
N GLY A 4 48.00 -15.46 30.45
CA GLY A 4 47.21 -14.83 29.39
C GLY A 4 46.60 -13.52 29.90
N ARG A 5 47.24 -12.39 29.58
CA ARG A 5 46.62 -11.07 29.72
C ARG A 5 45.48 -11.00 28.70
N THR A 6 44.27 -11.31 29.13
CA THR A 6 43.06 -10.90 28.41
C THR A 6 43.00 -9.39 28.47
N VAL A 7 43.48 -8.71 27.44
CA VAL A 7 43.29 -7.27 27.26
C VAL A 7 41.79 -7.05 27.13
N PHE A 8 41.15 -6.56 28.20
CA PHE A 8 39.75 -6.17 28.18
C PHE A 8 39.59 -5.01 27.20
N ASN A 9 38.92 -5.26 26.07
CA ASN A 9 38.80 -4.29 25.00
C ASN A 9 37.61 -3.35 25.28
N TRP A 10 37.86 -2.28 26.02
CA TRP A 10 36.85 -1.26 26.37
C TRP A 10 36.11 -0.71 25.15
N ALA A 11 36.82 -0.56 24.02
CA ALA A 11 36.24 -0.03 22.79
C ALA A 11 35.06 -0.86 22.27
N THR A 12 35.15 -2.20 22.33
CA THR A 12 34.03 -3.06 21.90
C THR A 12 32.92 -3.07 22.94
N ALA A 13 33.26 -3.18 24.23
CA ALA A 13 32.28 -3.18 25.32
C ALA A 13 31.44 -1.89 25.38
N LEU A 14 32.06 -0.74 25.10
CA LEU A 14 31.36 0.55 24.97
C LEU A 14 30.37 0.51 23.80
N ASN A 15 30.81 0.04 22.63
CA ASN A 15 29.94 -0.06 21.45
C ASN A 15 28.79 -1.04 21.65
N ASP A 16 29.01 -2.17 22.33
CA ASP A 16 27.94 -3.10 22.69
C ASP A 16 26.90 -2.44 23.61
N SER A 17 27.36 -1.65 24.60
CA SER A 17 26.49 -0.92 25.53
C SER A 17 25.72 0.22 24.85
N LEU A 18 26.37 0.96 23.94
CA LEU A 18 25.73 2.01 23.14
C LEU A 18 24.68 1.43 22.20
N ARG A 19 24.97 0.29 21.57
CA ARG A 19 24.02 -0.44 20.73
C ARG A 19 22.80 -0.86 21.52
N ASP A 20 22.97 -1.44 22.71
CA ASP A 20 21.85 -1.88 23.54
C ASP A 20 20.96 -0.70 23.96
N ARG A 21 21.57 0.38 24.47
CA ARG A 21 20.85 1.62 24.85
C ARG A 21 20.13 2.25 23.66
N PHE A 22 20.76 2.24 22.48
CA PHE A 22 20.16 2.76 21.26
C PHE A 22 18.95 1.92 20.84
N VAL A 23 19.10 0.60 20.70
CA VAL A 23 18.03 -0.30 20.25
C VAL A 23 16.86 -0.29 21.24
N CYS A 24 17.12 -0.39 22.54
CA CYS A 24 16.08 -0.33 23.58
C CYS A 24 15.44 1.06 23.69
N GLY A 25 16.18 2.13 23.37
CA GLY A 25 15.72 3.51 23.45
C GLY A 25 14.97 4.02 22.21
N LEU A 26 14.96 3.28 21.09
CA LEU A 26 14.23 3.67 19.89
C LEU A 26 12.72 3.60 20.10
N TYR A 27 12.05 4.74 19.90
CA TYR A 27 10.58 4.82 19.98
C TYR A 27 9.88 4.14 18.79
N ASN A 28 10.51 4.12 17.61
CA ASN A 28 9.91 3.52 16.43
C ASN A 28 10.04 1.99 16.47
N GLU A 29 8.95 1.31 16.82
CA GLU A 29 8.88 -0.15 16.91
C GLU A 29 9.27 -0.87 15.61
N SER A 30 9.00 -0.28 14.44
CA SER A 30 9.31 -0.93 13.16
C SER A 30 10.82 -0.99 12.94
N ILE A 31 11.52 0.10 13.27
CA ILE A 31 12.99 0.16 13.22
C ILE A 31 13.58 -0.77 14.29
N GLN A 32 13.06 -0.71 15.52
CA GLN A 32 13.54 -1.55 16.62
C GLN A 32 13.41 -3.04 16.30
N LYS A 33 12.24 -3.50 15.84
CA LYS A 33 12.01 -4.90 15.43
C LYS A 33 12.98 -5.31 14.33
N ARG A 34 13.20 -4.44 13.34
CA ARG A 34 14.15 -4.73 12.26
C ARG A 34 15.58 -4.89 12.77
N LEU A 35 16.01 -4.04 13.71
CA LEU A 35 17.34 -4.11 14.32
C LEU A 35 17.51 -5.38 15.18
N LEU A 36 16.48 -5.79 15.92
CA LEU A 36 16.50 -6.98 16.77
C LEU A 36 16.61 -8.30 15.98
N VAL A 37 16.19 -8.30 14.71
CA VAL A 37 16.30 -9.48 13.82
C VAL A 37 17.70 -9.63 13.22
N GLU A 38 18.55 -8.60 13.30
CA GLU A 38 19.88 -8.59 12.69
C GLU A 38 20.89 -9.41 13.52
N THR A 39 21.49 -10.44 12.93
CA THR A 39 22.34 -11.42 13.65
C THR A 39 23.70 -10.87 14.08
N SER A 40 24.30 -9.96 13.31
CA SER A 40 25.58 -9.32 13.63
C SER A 40 25.42 -7.79 13.65
N LEU A 41 24.76 -7.29 14.68
CA LEU A 41 24.48 -5.87 14.81
C LEU A 41 25.61 -5.15 15.56
N THR A 42 26.25 -4.15 14.95
CA THR A 42 27.14 -3.21 15.66
C THR A 42 26.41 -1.89 15.89
N PHE A 43 26.89 -1.04 16.80
CA PHE A 43 26.31 0.29 17.00
C PHE A 43 26.27 1.11 15.70
N GLU A 44 27.36 1.14 14.94
CA GLU A 44 27.44 1.85 13.66
C GLU A 44 26.44 1.31 12.63
N LYS A 45 26.28 -0.02 12.54
CA LYS A 45 25.32 -0.65 11.64
C LYS A 45 23.88 -0.32 12.07
N ALA A 46 23.61 -0.33 13.37
CA ALA A 46 22.30 0.03 13.90
C ALA A 46 21.92 1.48 13.56
N LEU A 47 22.86 2.41 13.73
CA LEU A 47 22.65 3.82 13.39
C LEU A 47 22.37 4.01 11.89
N LYS A 48 23.22 3.43 11.03
CA LYS A 48 23.05 3.54 9.57
C LYS A 48 21.70 2.97 9.11
N LEU A 49 21.29 1.82 9.66
CA LEU A 49 20.03 1.19 9.30
C LEU A 49 18.84 2.01 9.79
N ALA A 50 18.88 2.52 11.03
CA ALA A 50 17.83 3.38 11.57
C ALA A 50 17.62 4.62 10.70
N VAL A 51 18.71 5.34 10.38
CA VAL A 51 18.67 6.53 9.51
C VAL A 51 18.09 6.18 8.14
N ALA A 52 18.54 5.09 7.51
CA ALA A 52 18.03 4.67 6.21
C ALA A 52 16.52 4.37 6.25
N MET A 53 16.03 3.74 7.33
CA MET A 53 14.61 3.47 7.51
C MET A 53 13.80 4.74 7.75
N GLU A 54 14.29 5.68 8.56
CA GLU A 54 13.66 6.99 8.77
C GLU A 54 13.54 7.78 7.47
N THR A 55 14.63 7.85 6.70
CA THR A 55 14.64 8.46 5.37
C THR A 55 13.62 7.79 4.46
N ALA A 56 13.67 6.46 4.32
CA ALA A 56 12.74 5.73 3.47
C ALA A 56 11.26 5.92 3.87
N MET A 57 10.95 5.98 5.17
CA MET A 57 9.59 6.26 5.64
C MET A 57 9.16 7.69 5.29
N LYS A 58 10.06 8.67 5.43
CA LYS A 58 9.81 10.06 5.06
C LYS A 58 9.58 10.19 3.55
N ASP A 59 10.46 9.63 2.73
CA ASP A 59 10.33 9.63 1.27
C ASP A 59 9.04 8.94 0.82
N SER A 60 8.72 7.79 1.42
CA SER A 60 7.48 7.06 1.14
C SER A 60 6.24 7.91 1.45
N LEU A 61 6.28 8.71 2.52
CA LEU A 61 5.19 9.63 2.86
C LEU A 61 5.08 10.77 1.84
N GLU A 62 6.20 11.32 1.38
CA GLU A 62 6.22 12.39 0.37
C GLU A 62 5.74 11.91 -1.00
N LEU A 63 6.14 10.70 -1.41
CA LEU A 63 5.68 10.05 -2.64
C LEU A 63 4.18 9.72 -2.57
N ARG A 64 3.71 9.21 -1.43
CA ARG A 64 2.30 8.85 -1.21
C ARG A 64 1.40 10.07 -1.02
N GLY A 65 1.91 11.14 -0.41
CA GLY A 65 1.19 12.40 -0.19
C GLY A 65 0.84 13.14 -1.49
N LYS A 66 1.63 12.94 -2.56
CA LYS A 66 1.35 13.48 -3.90
C LYS A 66 0.43 12.57 -4.74
N ALA A 67 0.15 11.35 -4.30
CA ALA A 67 -0.69 10.37 -5.00
C ALA A 67 -2.15 10.32 -4.50
N LYS A 68 -2.73 11.46 -4.09
CA LYS A 68 -4.11 11.56 -3.57
C LYS A 68 -5.23 11.46 -4.63
N THR A 69 -4.98 10.96 -5.84
CA THR A 69 -6.01 10.95 -6.91
C THR A 69 -6.33 9.60 -7.52
N ILE A 70 -5.66 8.51 -7.13
CA ILE A 70 -5.90 7.21 -7.76
C ILE A 70 -6.56 6.28 -6.75
N PRO A 71 -7.87 6.00 -6.89
CA PRO A 71 -8.53 4.98 -6.08
C PRO A 71 -7.85 3.62 -6.28
N PRO A 72 -7.88 2.73 -5.26
CA PRO A 72 -7.26 1.41 -5.35
C PRO A 72 -7.82 0.64 -6.56
N VAL A 73 -6.92 0.11 -7.38
CA VAL A 73 -7.23 -0.57 -8.66
C VAL A 73 -7.99 -1.90 -8.49
N ASN A 74 -8.31 -2.30 -7.26
CA ASN A 74 -9.03 -3.54 -6.95
C ASN A 74 -10.38 -3.32 -6.24
N SER A 75 -11.00 -2.15 -6.42
CA SER A 75 -12.42 -1.99 -6.12
C SER A 75 -13.20 -2.12 -7.42
N ILE A 76 -13.61 -3.35 -7.78
CA ILE A 76 -14.87 -3.49 -8.53
C ILE A 76 -15.94 -2.99 -7.55
N ARG A 77 -16.20 -1.69 -7.59
CA ARG A 77 -17.36 -1.12 -6.92
C ARG A 77 -18.55 -1.84 -7.53
N GLU A 78 -19.33 -2.51 -6.71
CA GLU A 78 -20.65 -3.00 -7.07
C GLU A 78 -21.47 -1.76 -7.46
N VAL A 79 -21.39 -1.37 -8.73
CA VAL A 79 -22.27 -0.34 -9.27
C VAL A 79 -23.65 -0.97 -9.16
N PRO A 80 -24.61 -0.39 -8.41
CA PRO A 80 -25.96 -0.90 -8.41
C PRO A 80 -26.46 -0.84 -9.85
N MET A 81 -26.48 -1.99 -10.53
CA MET A 81 -27.03 -2.12 -11.86
C MET A 81 -28.51 -1.78 -11.71
N GLN A 82 -28.89 -0.55 -12.05
CA GLN A 82 -30.29 -0.22 -12.22
C GLN A 82 -30.84 -1.23 -13.23
N HIS A 83 -31.79 -2.08 -12.80
CA HIS A 83 -32.41 -3.16 -13.57
C HIS A 83 -33.32 -2.65 -14.69
N LYS A 84 -32.89 -1.58 -15.37
CA LYS A 84 -33.57 -0.94 -16.48
C LYS A 84 -33.02 -1.51 -17.77
N CYS A 85 -33.91 -1.87 -18.68
CA CYS A 85 -33.54 -2.34 -20.00
C CYS A 85 -32.72 -1.27 -20.76
N TYR A 86 -31.52 -1.62 -21.22
CA TYR A 86 -30.65 -0.69 -21.95
C TYR A 86 -31.24 -0.24 -23.30
N ARG A 87 -32.25 -0.95 -23.83
CA ARG A 87 -32.87 -0.66 -25.13
C ARG A 87 -33.97 0.41 -25.05
N CYS A 88 -34.76 0.40 -23.98
CA CYS A 88 -35.93 1.30 -23.84
C CYS A 88 -35.95 2.11 -22.54
N GLY A 89 -35.10 1.78 -21.58
CA GLY A 89 -35.01 2.44 -20.28
C GLY A 89 -36.08 2.03 -19.26
N LYS A 90 -37.01 1.14 -19.60
CA LYS A 90 -38.03 0.61 -18.67
C LYS A 90 -37.50 -0.61 -17.91
N GLU A 91 -37.99 -0.80 -16.69
CA GLU A 91 -37.76 -2.00 -15.89
C GLU A 91 -38.80 -3.11 -16.19
N GLY A 92 -38.62 -4.30 -15.62
CA GLY A 92 -39.60 -5.40 -15.67
C GLY A 92 -39.52 -6.33 -16.89
N HIS A 93 -38.45 -6.29 -17.67
CA HIS A 93 -38.19 -7.26 -18.76
C HIS A 93 -36.70 -7.34 -19.09
N GLU A 94 -36.28 -8.46 -19.69
CA GLU A 94 -34.93 -8.60 -20.22
C GLU A 94 -34.77 -7.89 -21.58
N PRO A 95 -33.56 -7.42 -21.94
CA PRO A 95 -33.33 -6.75 -23.23
C PRO A 95 -33.74 -7.58 -24.46
N GLN A 96 -33.72 -8.91 -24.36
CA GLN A 96 -34.15 -9.83 -25.42
C GLN A 96 -35.69 -9.84 -25.62
N GLU A 97 -36.44 -9.60 -24.55
CA GLU A 97 -37.90 -9.54 -24.54
C GLU A 97 -38.44 -8.11 -24.76
N CYS A 98 -37.54 -7.14 -24.90
CA CYS A 98 -37.93 -5.75 -25.09
C CYS A 98 -38.78 -5.56 -26.35
N TYR A 99 -39.98 -4.99 -26.18
CA TYR A 99 -40.90 -4.62 -27.25
C TYR A 99 -40.23 -3.76 -28.36
N PHE A 100 -39.20 -3.00 -27.99
CA PHE A 100 -38.47 -2.09 -28.88
C PHE A 100 -37.19 -2.71 -29.48
N LYS A 101 -36.97 -4.03 -29.35
CA LYS A 101 -35.75 -4.70 -29.79
C LYS A 101 -35.43 -4.54 -31.29
N ASP A 102 -36.45 -4.51 -32.14
CA ASP A 102 -36.31 -4.37 -33.59
C ASP A 102 -36.70 -2.97 -34.08
N GLN A 103 -36.96 -2.03 -33.18
CA GLN A 103 -37.30 -0.66 -33.56
C GLN A 103 -36.04 0.17 -33.85
N TYR A 104 -36.17 1.06 -34.84
CA TYR A 104 -35.14 2.03 -35.22
C TYR A 104 -35.24 3.27 -34.34
N CYS A 105 -34.11 3.66 -33.74
CA CYS A 105 -34.05 4.86 -32.92
C CYS A 105 -34.25 6.11 -33.78
N ARG A 106 -35.26 6.92 -33.45
CA ARG A 106 -35.56 8.19 -34.15
C ARG A 106 -34.46 9.25 -34.04
N ASN A 107 -33.47 9.06 -33.15
CA ASN A 107 -32.34 9.98 -32.99
C ASN A 107 -31.09 9.55 -33.76
N CYS A 108 -30.78 8.25 -33.81
CA CYS A 108 -29.52 7.76 -34.39
C CYS A 108 -29.70 6.83 -35.61
N GLY A 109 -30.94 6.45 -35.94
CA GLY A 109 -31.26 5.58 -37.07
C GLY A 109 -30.81 4.13 -36.92
N LYS A 110 -30.30 3.71 -35.75
CA LYS A 110 -29.86 2.32 -35.51
C LYS A 110 -30.97 1.48 -34.86
N LYS A 111 -31.04 0.19 -35.20
CA LYS A 111 -31.93 -0.80 -34.56
C LYS A 111 -31.41 -1.22 -33.19
N GLY A 112 -32.30 -1.58 -32.27
CA GLY A 112 -31.95 -2.12 -30.95
C GLY A 112 -32.15 -1.19 -29.77
N HIS A 113 -32.62 0.04 -29.98
CA HIS A 113 -33.02 0.96 -28.90
C HIS A 113 -33.94 2.06 -29.42
N ILE A 114 -34.55 2.81 -28.49
CA ILE A 114 -35.32 4.03 -28.79
C ILE A 114 -34.72 5.25 -28.08
N LYS A 115 -35.04 6.44 -28.60
CA LYS A 115 -34.73 7.70 -27.92
C LYS A 115 -35.46 7.69 -26.57
N ARG A 116 -34.71 7.85 -25.48
CA ARG A 116 -35.29 8.08 -24.15
C ARG A 116 -36.05 9.40 -24.20
N VAL A 117 -37.35 9.35 -23.92
CA VAL A 117 -38.21 10.52 -23.67
C VAL A 117 -37.82 11.18 -22.36
#